data_AF-A0A2A2DWD1-F1
#
_entry.id   AF-A0A2A2DWD1-F1
#
_cell.length_a   1.000
_cell.length_b   1.000
_cell.length_c   1.000
_cell.angle_alpha   90.00
_cell.angle_beta   90.00
_cell.angle_gamma   90.00
#
_symmetry.space_group_name_H-M   'P 1'
#
loop_
_entity.id
_entity.type
_entity.pdbx_description
1 polymer ?
#
loop_
_entity_poly.entity_id
_entity_poly.type
_entity_poly.pdbx_seq_one_letter_code
_entity_poly.pdbx_strand_id
1 'polypeptide(L)'
;MKEQIETLSRLASLRENKVRQMLGRVAYQQNLCQRYRNNIAGLSRLCGFTVPMTTPLQRDNQQKYKATLHKMVELQRRELSVAEAALARIQAELLQAMRNEKILTQVIDMKLAQWQEDLARQEQKIQDGLAAQSWWRGHGSETRSLC
;
A
#
# COMPACT_ATOMS: atom_id res chain seq x y z
N MET A 1 21.52 -1.01 19.04
CA MET A 1 21.19 -0.24 17.81
C MET A 1 21.00 -1.13 16.59
N LYS A 2 21.98 -1.97 16.22
CA LYS A 2 21.86 -2.92 15.10
C LYS A 2 20.59 -3.79 15.14
N GLU A 3 20.30 -4.45 16.26
CA GLU A 3 19.08 -5.28 16.42
C GLU A 3 17.77 -4.47 16.30
N GLN A 4 17.77 -3.21 16.74
CA GLN A 4 16.60 -2.33 16.58
C GLN A 4 16.37 -1.98 15.10
N ILE A 5 17.43 -1.76 14.33
CA ILE A 5 17.33 -1.51 12.89
C ILE A 5 16.85 -2.78 12.17
N GLU A 6 17.39 -3.95 12.51
CA GLU A 6 16.96 -5.22 11.94
C GLU A 6 15.48 -5.53 12.21
N THR A 7 15.00 -5.26 13.43
CA THR A 7 13.58 -5.44 13.78
C THR A 7 12.67 -4.46 13.03
N LEU A 8 13.07 -3.19 12.89
CA LEU A 8 12.34 -2.21 12.09
C LEU A 8 12.30 -2.59 10.60
N SER A 9 13.40 -3.09 10.05
CA SER A 9 13.47 -3.57 8.66
C SER A 9 12.54 -4.76 8.43
N ARG A 10 12.48 -5.72 9.36
CA ARG A 10 11.52 -6.84 9.28
C ARG A 10 10.08 -6.34 9.32
N LEU A 11 9.78 -5.38 10.19
CA LEU A 11 8.46 -4.75 10.25
C LEU A 11 8.11 -4.05 8.92
N ALA A 12 9.07 -3.38 8.30
CA ALA A 12 8.88 -2.73 6.99
C ALA A 12 8.50 -3.74 5.91
N SER A 13 9.22 -4.86 5.81
CA SER A 13 8.89 -5.93 4.86
C SER A 13 7.50 -6.52 5.07
N LEU A 14 7.07 -6.70 6.33
CA LEU A 14 5.71 -7.18 6.63
C LEU A 14 4.64 -6.18 6.20
N ARG A 15 4.88 -4.89 6.41
CA ARG A 15 3.94 -3.82 6.03
C ARG A 15 3.87 -3.62 4.52
N GLU A 16 4.99 -3.68 3.82
CA GLU A 16 5.04 -3.62 2.36
C GLU A 16 4.23 -4.77 1.73
N ASN A 17 4.36 -5.99 2.27
CA ASN A 17 3.52 -7.14 1.88
C ASN A 17 2.03 -6.87 2.09
N LYS A 18 1.67 -6.23 3.21
CA LYS A 18 0.28 -5.85 3.47
C LYS A 18 -0.23 -4.84 2.45
N VAL A 19 0.56 -3.81 2.10
CA VAL A 19 0.21 -2.82 1.07
C VAL A 19 0.00 -3.49 -0.29
N ARG A 20 0.90 -4.40 -0.70
CA ARG A 20 0.73 -5.19 -1.93
C ARG A 20 -0.58 -5.99 -1.96
N GLN A 21 -0.91 -6.68 -0.87
CA GLN A 21 -2.18 -7.41 -0.76
C GLN A 21 -3.38 -6.48 -0.87
N MET A 22 -3.32 -5.30 -0.26
CA MET A 22 -4.40 -4.31 -0.31
C MET A 22 -4.59 -3.71 -1.70
N LEU A 23 -3.50 -3.45 -2.43
CA LEU A 23 -3.56 -3.07 -3.84
C LEU A 23 -4.29 -4.12 -4.69
N GLY A 24 -3.99 -5.41 -4.47
CA GLY A 24 -4.71 -6.51 -5.13
C GLY A 24 -6.21 -6.51 -4.81
N ARG A 25 -6.59 -6.26 -3.55
CA ARG A 25 -8.00 -6.14 -3.14
C ARG A 25 -8.70 -4.94 -3.78
N VAL A 26 -8.03 -3.78 -3.87
CA VAL A 26 -8.56 -2.60 -4.55
C VAL A 26 -8.80 -2.90 -6.03
N ALA A 27 -7.82 -3.48 -6.73
CA ALA A 27 -7.93 -3.83 -8.13
C ALA A 27 -9.10 -4.81 -8.39
N TYR A 28 -9.23 -5.84 -7.55
CA TYR A 28 -10.35 -6.77 -7.62
C TYR A 28 -11.70 -6.04 -7.47
N GLN A 29 -11.82 -5.18 -6.46
CA GLN A 29 -13.07 -4.48 -6.18
C GLN A 29 -13.43 -3.44 -7.27
N GLN A 30 -12.43 -2.77 -7.86
CA GLN A 30 -12.61 -1.89 -9.02
C GLN A 30 -13.16 -2.66 -10.23
N ASN A 31 -12.59 -3.82 -10.52
CA ASN A 31 -13.07 -4.69 -11.59
C ASN A 31 -14.51 -5.14 -11.35
N LEU A 32 -14.87 -5.48 -10.10
CA LEU A 32 -16.24 -5.82 -9.73
C LEU A 32 -17.22 -4.66 -9.98
N CYS A 33 -16.87 -3.44 -9.56
CA CYS A 33 -17.68 -2.25 -9.85
C CYS A 33 -17.85 -2.05 -11.35
N GLN A 34 -16.78 -2.23 -12.13
CA GLN A 34 -16.84 -2.09 -13.58
C GLN A 34 -17.75 -3.14 -14.22
N ARG A 35 -17.72 -4.40 -13.75
CA ARG A 35 -18.62 -5.46 -14.21
C ARG A 35 -20.08 -5.10 -13.97
N TYR A 36 -20.42 -4.57 -12.80
CA TYR A 36 -21.78 -4.13 -12.52
C TYR A 36 -22.22 -2.98 -13.44
N ARG A 37 -21.37 -1.98 -13.68
CA ARG A 37 -21.65 -0.90 -14.64
C ARG A 37 -21.88 -1.44 -16.05
N ASN A 38 -21.05 -2.37 -16.50
CA ASN A 38 -21.19 -3.02 -17.80
C ASN A 38 -22.51 -3.80 -17.91
N ASN A 39 -22.88 -4.55 -16.86
CA ASN A 39 -24.15 -5.28 -16.79
C ASN A 39 -25.35 -4.35 -16.84
N ILE A 40 -25.33 -3.26 -16.06
CA ILE A 40 -26.38 -2.22 -16.08
C ILE A 40 -26.54 -1.67 -17.50
N ALA A 41 -25.43 -1.30 -18.16
CA ALA A 41 -25.46 -0.77 -19.52
C ALA A 41 -25.96 -1.80 -20.54
N GLY A 42 -25.60 -3.09 -20.39
CA GLY A 42 -26.08 -4.17 -21.26
C GLY A 42 -27.58 -4.43 -21.09
N LEU A 43 -28.04 -4.62 -19.84
CA LEU A 43 -29.44 -4.84 -19.52
C LEU A 43 -30.32 -3.65 -19.93
N SER A 44 -29.85 -2.42 -19.73
CA SER A 44 -30.58 -1.21 -20.13
C SER A 44 -30.74 -1.12 -21.66
N ARG A 45 -29.72 -1.55 -22.43
CA ARG A 45 -29.83 -1.66 -23.89
C ARG A 45 -30.88 -2.71 -24.30
N LEU A 46 -30.93 -3.85 -23.62
CA LEU A 46 -31.94 -4.88 -23.87
C LEU A 46 -33.37 -4.39 -23.56
N CYS A 47 -33.57 -3.55 -22.53
CA CYS A 47 -34.87 -2.94 -22.25
C CYS A 47 -35.39 -2.06 -23.39
N GLY A 48 -34.47 -1.38 -24.10
CA GLY A 48 -34.78 -0.52 -25.24
C GLY A 48 -35.15 -1.28 -26.51
N PHE A 49 -34.89 -2.58 -26.58
CA PHE A 49 -35.23 -3.39 -27.74
C PHE A 49 -36.75 -3.65 -27.80
N THR A 50 -37.33 -3.42 -28.97
CA THR A 50 -38.73 -3.71 -29.27
C THR A 50 -38.83 -4.36 -30.63
N VAL A 51 -39.58 -5.45 -30.70
CA VAL A 51 -39.94 -6.13 -31.96
C VAL A 51 -41.42 -5.89 -32.27
N PRO A 52 -41.82 -5.90 -33.55
CA PRO A 52 -43.24 -5.87 -33.92
C PRO A 52 -44.01 -6.99 -33.24
N MET A 53 -45.15 -6.67 -32.63
CA MET A 53 -45.98 -7.64 -31.90
C MET A 53 -47.37 -7.68 -32.53
N THR A 54 -47.66 -8.75 -33.25
CA THR A 54 -48.91 -8.93 -33.99
C THR A 54 -49.96 -9.69 -33.17
N THR A 55 -49.57 -10.36 -32.08
CA THR A 55 -50.50 -11.13 -31.22
C THR A 55 -50.52 -10.63 -29.76
N PRO A 56 -51.63 -10.82 -29.03
CA PRO A 56 -51.69 -10.53 -27.60
C PRO A 56 -50.63 -11.30 -26.77
N LEU A 57 -50.37 -12.56 -27.12
CA LEU A 57 -49.36 -13.39 -26.45
C LEU A 57 -47.95 -12.80 -26.60
N GLN A 58 -47.59 -12.29 -27.78
CA GLN A 58 -46.29 -11.61 -27.97
C GLN A 58 -46.17 -10.37 -27.08
N ARG A 59 -47.25 -9.59 -26.93
CA ARG A 59 -47.28 -8.40 -26.05
C ARG A 59 -47.09 -8.77 -24.58
N ASP A 60 -47.80 -9.79 -24.11
CA ASP A 60 -47.66 -10.29 -22.74
C ASP A 60 -46.22 -10.79 -22.47
N ASN A 61 -45.65 -11.55 -23.40
CA ASN A 61 -44.27 -12.03 -23.30
C ASN A 61 -43.25 -10.87 -23.25
N GLN A 62 -43.40 -9.87 -24.12
CA GLN A 62 -42.51 -8.70 -24.14
C GLN A 62 -42.63 -7.90 -22.84
N GLN A 63 -43.85 -7.73 -22.31
CA GLN A 63 -44.07 -7.04 -21.05
C GLN A 63 -43.40 -7.77 -19.88
N LYS A 64 -43.59 -9.10 -19.79
CA LYS A 64 -42.95 -9.94 -18.76
C LYS A 64 -41.42 -9.94 -18.86
N TYR A 65 -40.90 -9.98 -20.09
CA TYR A 65 -39.46 -9.86 -20.36
C TYR A 65 -38.90 -8.53 -19.87
N LYS A 66 -39.51 -7.41 -20.26
CA LYS A 66 -39.09 -6.06 -19.82
C LYS A 66 -39.20 -5.88 -18.31
N ALA A 67 -40.27 -6.39 -17.71
CA ALA A 67 -40.44 -6.35 -16.24
C ALA A 67 -39.31 -7.11 -15.53
N THR A 68 -38.90 -8.26 -16.06
CA THR A 68 -37.75 -9.03 -15.54
C THR A 68 -36.44 -8.26 -15.70
N LEU A 69 -36.18 -7.69 -16.88
CA LEU A 69 -34.97 -6.89 -17.10
C LEU A 69 -34.89 -5.68 -16.17
N HIS A 70 -35.99 -4.95 -15.97
CA HIS A 70 -36.02 -3.83 -15.02
C HIS A 70 -35.66 -4.27 -13.60
N LYS A 71 -36.21 -5.40 -13.12
CA LYS A 71 -35.85 -5.96 -11.80
C LYS A 71 -34.36 -6.31 -11.73
N MET A 72 -33.80 -6.88 -12.80
CA MET A 72 -32.36 -7.18 -12.86
C MET A 72 -31.50 -5.92 -12.84
N VAL A 73 -31.87 -4.87 -13.57
CA VAL A 73 -31.16 -3.57 -13.54
C VAL A 73 -31.15 -2.99 -12.13
N GLU A 74 -32.30 -2.99 -11.46
CA GLU A 74 -32.39 -2.49 -10.09
C GLU A 74 -31.55 -3.29 -9.10
N LEU A 75 -31.50 -4.63 -9.26
CA LEU A 75 -30.58 -5.46 -8.47
C LEU A 75 -29.12 -5.08 -8.73
N GLN A 76 -28.70 -4.98 -10.00
CA GLN A 76 -27.32 -4.61 -10.35
C GLN A 76 -26.94 -3.22 -9.82
N ARG A 77 -27.88 -2.26 -9.77
CA ARG A 77 -27.66 -0.92 -9.19
C ARG A 77 -27.41 -0.99 -7.68
N ARG A 78 -28.19 -1.79 -6.95
CA ARG A 78 -28.00 -1.99 -5.51
C ARG A 78 -26.65 -2.65 -5.22
N GLU A 79 -26.32 -3.71 -5.97
CA GLU A 79 -25.02 -4.40 -5.85
C GLU A 79 -23.84 -3.47 -6.18
N LEU A 80 -23.97 -2.63 -7.20
CA LEU A 80 -22.96 -1.62 -7.53
C LEU A 80 -22.75 -0.65 -6.37
N SER A 81 -23.82 -0.14 -5.76
CA SER A 81 -23.72 0.78 -4.62
C SER A 81 -22.98 0.15 -3.43
N VAL A 82 -23.29 -1.10 -3.11
CA VAL A 82 -22.58 -1.86 -2.06
C VAL A 82 -21.10 -2.05 -2.43
N ALA A 83 -20.82 -2.40 -3.68
CA ALA A 83 -19.47 -2.62 -4.15
C ALA A 83 -18.62 -1.34 -4.16
N GLU A 84 -19.21 -0.19 -4.52
CA GLU A 84 -18.56 1.13 -4.49
C GLU A 84 -18.28 1.58 -3.06
N ALA A 85 -19.21 1.38 -2.13
CA ALA A 85 -18.97 1.65 -0.72
C ALA A 85 -17.83 0.80 -0.15
N ALA A 86 -17.79 -0.49 -0.50
CA ALA A 86 -16.69 -1.38 -0.12
C ALA A 86 -15.36 -0.94 -0.75
N LEU A 87 -15.37 -0.49 -2.02
CA LEU A 87 -14.18 0.04 -2.68
C LEU A 87 -13.63 1.27 -1.96
N ALA A 88 -14.49 2.23 -1.63
CA ALA A 88 -14.10 3.44 -0.90
C ALA A 88 -13.46 3.09 0.45
N ARG A 89 -14.03 2.13 1.18
CA ARG A 89 -13.46 1.63 2.44
C ARG A 89 -12.06 1.05 2.24
N ILE A 90 -11.89 0.13 1.28
CA ILE A 90 -10.60 -0.52 1.05
C ILE A 90 -9.55 0.49 0.56
N GLN A 91 -9.94 1.49 -0.22
CA GLN A 91 -9.05 2.59 -0.64
C GLN A 91 -8.60 3.44 0.55
N ALA A 92 -9.51 3.77 1.48
CA ALA A 92 -9.16 4.49 2.69
C ALA A 92 -8.19 3.68 3.57
N GLU A 93 -8.44 2.38 3.74
CA GLU A 93 -7.52 1.49 4.45
C GLU A 93 -6.14 1.46 3.77
N LEU A 94 -6.09 1.38 2.44
CA LEU A 94 -4.83 1.36 1.68
C LEU A 94 -4.04 2.65 1.88
N LEU A 95 -4.70 3.80 1.80
CA LEU A 95 -4.05 5.10 2.04
C LEU A 95 -3.45 5.18 3.44
N GLN A 96 -4.15 4.68 4.46
CA GLN A 96 -3.61 4.61 5.82
C GLN A 96 -2.41 3.67 5.91
N ALA A 97 -2.48 2.50 5.28
CA ALA A 97 -1.36 1.55 5.26
C ALA A 97 -0.10 2.16 4.60
N MET A 98 -0.26 2.82 3.45
CA MET A 98 0.83 3.50 2.75
C MET A 98 1.44 4.65 3.56
N ARG A 99 0.61 5.44 4.27
CA ARG A 99 1.11 6.48 5.18
C ARG A 99 1.95 5.88 6.31
N ASN A 100 1.48 4.80 6.91
CA ASN A 100 2.18 4.11 7.99
C ASN A 100 3.49 3.46 7.53
N GLU A 101 3.55 3.00 6.29
CA GLU A 101 4.78 2.51 5.65
C GLU A 101 5.78 3.65 5.49
N LYS A 102 5.36 4.79 4.93
CA LYS A 102 6.23 5.97 4.77
C LYS A 102 6.83 6.47 6.09
N ILE A 103 6.02 6.53 7.14
CA ILE A 103 6.51 6.91 8.48
C ILE A 103 7.56 5.93 8.98
N LEU A 104 7.36 4.62 8.77
CA LEU A 104 8.31 3.61 9.20
C LEU A 104 9.65 3.72 8.46
N THR A 105 9.63 3.98 7.15
CA THR A 105 10.86 4.25 6.38
C THR A 105 11.63 5.43 6.96
N GLN A 106 10.96 6.54 7.25
CA GLN A 106 11.59 7.72 7.86
C GLN A 106 12.21 7.41 9.24
N VAL A 107 11.54 6.59 10.05
CA VAL A 107 12.06 6.17 11.36
C VAL A 107 13.30 5.29 11.20
N ILE A 108 13.31 4.38 10.21
CA ILE A 108 14.48 3.55 9.90
C ILE A 108 15.67 4.43 9.49
N ASP A 109 15.44 5.39 8.59
CA ASP A 109 16.48 6.30 8.10
C ASP A 109 17.08 7.13 9.24
N MET A 110 16.23 7.66 10.13
CA MET A 110 16.66 8.39 11.32
C MET A 110 17.52 7.51 12.25
N LYS A 111 17.13 6.24 12.44
CA LYS A 111 17.88 5.30 13.29
C LYS A 111 19.21 4.89 12.67
N LEU A 112 19.26 4.74 11.35
CA LEU A 112 20.50 4.50 10.61
C LEU A 112 21.47 5.67 10.76
N ALA A 113 20.99 6.90 10.57
CA ALA A 113 21.81 8.11 10.74
C ALA A 113 22.37 8.22 12.17
N GLN A 114 21.52 8.04 13.18
CA GLN A 114 21.93 8.04 14.58
C GLN A 114 23.01 6.98 14.86
N TRP A 115 22.86 5.79 14.29
CA TRP A 115 23.84 4.72 14.48
C TRP A 115 25.18 5.04 13.81
N GLN A 116 25.16 5.65 12.63
CA GLN A 116 26.39 6.07 11.93
C GLN A 116 27.15 7.14 12.71
N GLU A 117 26.44 8.11 13.29
CA GLU A 117 27.04 9.12 14.18
C GLU A 117 27.67 8.48 15.43
N ASP A 118 26.99 7.51 16.04
CA ASP A 118 27.53 6.78 17.19
C ASP A 118 28.82 6.02 16.84
N LEU A 119 28.85 5.36 15.68
CA LEU A 119 30.04 4.66 15.18
C LEU A 119 31.18 5.63 14.89
N ALA A 120 30.91 6.75 14.22
CA ALA A 120 31.91 7.76 13.92
C ALA A 120 32.52 8.35 15.20
N ARG A 121 31.70 8.62 16.22
CA ARG A 121 32.18 9.09 17.54
C ARG A 121 33.04 8.05 18.26
N GLN A 122 32.73 6.76 18.13
CA GLN A 122 33.55 5.69 18.71
C GLN A 122 34.89 5.57 18.00
N GLU A 123 34.87 5.60 16.66
CA GLU A 123 36.08 5.53 15.84
C GLU A 123 37.02 6.71 16.12
N GLN A 124 36.48 7.93 16.19
CA GLN A 124 37.26 9.12 16.51
C GLN A 124 37.95 9.00 17.88
N LYS A 125 37.23 8.52 18.91
CA LYS A 125 37.83 8.30 20.24
C LYS A 125 38.98 7.31 20.22
N ILE A 126 38.88 6.25 19.42
CA ILE A 126 39.96 5.25 19.26
C ILE A 126 41.17 5.90 18.59
N GLN A 127 40.95 6.66 17.52
CA GLN A 127 42.01 7.36 16.78
C GLN A 127 42.72 8.40 17.65
N ASP A 128 41.96 9.22 18.39
CA ASP A 128 42.50 10.21 19.33
C ASP A 128 43.33 9.53 20.43
N GLY A 129 42.87 8.40 20.95
CA GLY A 129 43.60 7.61 21.93
C GLY A 129 44.93 7.05 21.39
N LEU A 130 44.93 6.55 20.15
CA LEU A 130 46.14 6.07 19.48
C LEU A 130 47.13 7.22 19.19
N ALA A 131 46.62 8.37 18.73
CA ALA A 131 47.43 9.57 18.48
C ALA A 131 48.07 10.11 19.76
N ALA A 132 47.33 10.14 20.87
CA ALA A 132 47.89 10.53 22.16
C ALA A 132 49.03 9.57 22.59
N GLN A 133 48.84 8.25 22.44
CA GLN A 133 49.87 7.26 22.80
C GLN A 133 51.12 7.34 21.90
N SER A 134 50.96 7.60 20.61
CA SER A 134 52.10 7.78 19.69
C SER A 134 52.85 9.06 20.00
N TRP A 135 52.14 10.15 20.30
CA TRP A 135 52.73 11.42 20.73
C TRP A 135 53.56 11.27 22.01
N TRP A 136 53.02 10.61 23.04
CA TRP A 136 53.73 10.32 24.30
C TRP A 136 54.98 9.46 24.08
N ARG A 137 54.90 8.45 23.19
CA ARG A 137 56.06 7.61 22.86
C ARG A 137 57.15 8.37 22.10
N GLY A 138 56.78 9.27 21.19
CA GLY A 138 57.74 10.12 20.46
C GLY A 138 58.47 11.12 21.36
N HIS A 139 57.78 11.74 22.31
CA HIS A 139 58.39 12.70 23.25
C HIS A 139 59.22 12.01 24.35
N GLY A 140 58.84 10.79 24.74
CA GLY A 140 59.62 9.95 25.67
C GLY A 140 60.92 9.40 25.07
N SER A 141 61.04 9.32 23.74
CA SER A 141 62.28 8.92 23.06
C SER A 141 63.30 10.05 22.89
N GLU A 142 62.87 11.31 22.77
CA GLU A 142 63.80 12.46 22.70
C GLU A 142 64.55 12.70 24.02
N THR A 143 63.95 12.34 25.15
CA THR A 143 64.59 12.48 26.48
C THR A 143 65.61 11.39 26.81
N ARG A 144 65.76 10.34 25.99
CA ARG A 144 66.78 9.28 26.17
C ARG A 144 68.01 9.41 25.27
N SER A 145 68.08 10.42 24.39
CA SER A 145 69.23 10.67 23.50
C SER A 145 70.22 11.72 24.03
N LEU A 146 70.07 12.18 25.28
CA LEU A 146 70.90 13.23 25.91
C LEU A 146 71.63 12.76 27.18
N CYS A 147 71.81 11.45 27.38
CA CYS A 147 72.72 10.90 28.39
C CYS A 147 73.69 9.91 27.76
#